data_AF-A0A5E4LEQ2-F1
#
_entry.id   AF-A0A5E4LEQ2-F1
#
_cell.length_a   1.000
_cell.length_b   1.000
_cell.length_c   1.000
_cell.angle_alpha   90.00
_cell.angle_beta   90.00
_cell.angle_gamma   90.00
#
_symmetry.space_group_name_H-M   'P 1'
#
loop_
_entity.id
_entity.type
_entity.pdbx_description
1 polymer ?
#
loop_
_entity_poly.entity_id
_entity_poly.type
_entity_poly.pdbx_seq_one_letter_code
_entity_poly.pdbx_strand_id
1 'polypeptide(L)'
;METKHVEKLFSSRETLLHYAEQGRKRLEKSGPAGFAYCRILKHSSTPLSKNFADPLFFERLYSTLALWGMHGTGPERPKMAPFPDFRASMEENSKYFFRLKGAALLQFLTPPAQLSEDVSALLSGLKLLKCGDSLTANTKAMHFILPELALPMDRSYTLWLFGEQYPATPQGEQDMFFKMAKWFACEAVRLNLYKDFKPSPMQPSVPKLIDNAIMGYKQVVLHGQLEEMKKHLE
;
A
#
# COMPACT_ATOMS: atom_id res chain seq x y z
N MET A 1 4.03 -1.85 -24.82
CA MET A 1 4.70 -0.66 -24.27
C MET A 1 5.54 -1.13 -23.10
N GLU A 2 6.86 -1.00 -23.19
CA GLU A 2 7.85 -1.68 -22.31
C GLU A 2 7.80 -1.19 -20.86
N THR A 3 7.59 -2.11 -19.93
CA THR A 3 7.78 -1.94 -18.48
C THR A 3 9.27 -1.84 -18.15
N LYS A 4 9.91 -0.71 -18.49
CA LYS A 4 11.38 -0.49 -18.37
C LYS A 4 11.99 -0.69 -16.98
N HIS A 5 11.20 -0.81 -15.90
CA HIS A 5 11.70 -0.95 -14.53
C HIS A 5 11.17 -2.18 -13.76
N VAL A 6 10.23 -2.95 -14.32
CA VAL A 6 9.49 -3.98 -13.56
C VAL A 6 10.04 -5.38 -13.81
N GLU A 7 10.61 -5.64 -14.99
CA GLU A 7 11.13 -6.96 -15.34
C GLU A 7 12.41 -7.27 -14.52
N LYS A 8 12.18 -7.95 -13.39
CA LYS A 8 13.19 -8.38 -12.40
C LYS A 8 13.85 -7.25 -11.61
N LEU A 9 13.04 -6.34 -11.05
CA LEU A 9 13.51 -5.36 -10.05
C LEU A 9 14.40 -6.01 -8.97
N PHE A 10 14.01 -7.22 -8.54
CA PHE A 10 14.77 -8.04 -7.61
C PHE A 10 15.28 -9.28 -8.33
N SER A 11 16.60 -9.38 -8.49
CA SER A 11 17.24 -10.54 -9.12
C SER A 11 17.08 -11.82 -8.27
N SER A 12 17.09 -11.69 -6.95
CA SER A 12 16.90 -12.80 -6.01
C SER A 12 16.08 -12.41 -4.77
N ARG A 13 15.76 -13.41 -3.93
CA ARG A 13 15.06 -13.21 -2.64
C ARG A 13 15.94 -12.37 -1.70
N GLU A 14 17.23 -12.62 -1.69
CA GLU A 14 18.22 -11.92 -0.86
C GLU A 14 18.28 -10.43 -1.24
N THR A 15 18.24 -10.11 -2.54
CA THR A 15 18.19 -8.73 -3.01
C THR A 15 16.90 -8.03 -2.57
N LEU A 16 15.75 -8.70 -2.66
CA LEU A 16 14.49 -8.15 -2.16
C LEU A 16 14.56 -7.89 -0.64
N LEU A 17 15.02 -8.87 0.14
CA LEU A 17 15.12 -8.75 1.60
C LEU A 17 16.09 -7.64 2.00
N HIS A 18 17.20 -7.47 1.27
CA HIS A 18 18.13 -6.37 1.49
C HIS A 18 17.43 -5.01 1.36
N TYR A 19 16.70 -4.77 0.27
CA TYR A 19 16.00 -3.51 0.08
C TYR A 19 14.80 -3.35 1.03
N ALA A 20 14.10 -4.44 1.34
CA ALA A 20 13.02 -4.41 2.32
C ALA A 20 13.50 -3.91 3.67
N GLU A 21 14.67 -4.36 4.11
CA GLU A 21 15.28 -3.89 5.35
C GLU A 21 15.60 -2.39 5.32
N GLN A 22 16.06 -1.86 4.18
CA GLN A 22 16.29 -0.41 4.03
C GLN A 22 14.98 0.38 4.12
N GLY A 23 13.93 -0.05 3.41
CA GLY A 23 12.61 0.57 3.47
C GLY A 23 12.00 0.52 4.86
N ARG A 24 12.13 -0.62 5.55
CA ARG A 24 11.68 -0.83 6.93
C ARG A 24 12.36 0.14 7.91
N LYS A 25 13.70 0.23 7.88
CA LYS A 25 14.47 1.16 8.72
C LYS A 25 14.07 2.62 8.51
N ARG A 26 13.73 3.00 7.28
CA ARG A 26 13.21 4.34 6.99
C ARG A 26 11.87 4.59 7.68
N LEU A 27 10.96 3.62 7.62
CA LEU A 27 9.66 3.73 8.29
C LEU A 27 9.82 3.80 9.82
N GLU A 28 10.74 3.05 10.40
CA GLU A 28 11.07 3.16 11.84
C GLU A 28 11.55 4.56 12.23
N LYS A 29 12.34 5.19 11.37
CA LYS A 29 12.84 6.55 11.56
C LYS A 29 11.83 7.65 11.20
N SER A 30 10.64 7.30 10.71
CA SER A 30 9.63 8.28 10.30
C SER A 30 8.87 8.92 11.47
N GLY A 31 9.25 8.63 12.72
CA GLY A 31 8.71 9.24 13.91
C GLY A 31 7.20 8.98 14.06
N PRO A 32 6.34 10.02 14.11
CA PRO A 32 4.89 9.86 14.30
C PRO A 32 4.21 8.94 13.28
N ALA A 33 4.64 8.97 12.01
CA ALA A 33 4.02 8.15 10.95
C ALA A 33 4.25 6.65 11.16
N GLY A 34 5.47 6.26 11.57
CA GLY A 34 5.81 4.88 11.92
C GLY A 34 5.12 4.44 13.21
N PHE A 35 5.06 5.31 14.23
CA PHE A 35 4.31 5.02 15.46
C PHE A 35 2.83 4.76 15.18
N ALA A 36 2.18 5.64 14.40
CA ALA A 36 0.78 5.49 14.01
C ALA A 36 0.53 4.19 13.23
N TYR A 37 1.42 3.85 12.28
CA TYR A 37 1.40 2.59 11.53
C TYR A 37 1.36 1.36 12.46
N CYS A 38 2.30 1.28 13.40
CA CYS A 38 2.33 0.16 14.35
C CYS A 38 1.09 0.13 15.24
N ARG A 39 0.53 1.29 15.62
CA ARG A 39 -0.68 1.35 16.45
C ARG A 39 -1.90 0.85 15.71
N ILE A 40 -2.13 1.27 14.47
CA ILE A 40 -3.30 0.81 13.71
C ILE A 40 -3.18 -0.68 13.35
N LEU A 41 -1.97 -1.18 13.06
CA LEU A 41 -1.78 -2.60 12.77
C LEU A 41 -1.92 -3.50 14.00
N LYS A 42 -1.71 -3.02 15.22
CA LYS A 42 -2.08 -3.81 16.42
C LYS A 42 -3.57 -4.13 16.45
N HIS A 43 -4.41 -3.39 15.73
CA HIS A 43 -5.82 -3.72 15.58
C HIS A 43 -6.08 -4.79 14.52
N SER A 44 -5.14 -5.13 13.63
CA SER A 44 -5.36 -6.21 12.66
C SER A 44 -5.45 -7.60 13.33
N SER A 45 -4.89 -7.76 14.53
CA SER A 45 -5.12 -8.95 15.38
C SER A 45 -6.47 -8.95 16.11
N THR A 46 -7.16 -7.80 16.14
CA THR A 46 -8.51 -7.70 16.70
C THR A 46 -9.51 -8.11 15.62
N PRO A 47 -10.56 -8.89 15.96
CA PRO A 47 -11.61 -9.22 15.00
C PRO A 47 -12.17 -7.98 14.32
N LEU A 48 -12.26 -8.01 12.98
CA LEU A 48 -12.71 -6.88 12.17
C LEU A 48 -14.03 -6.26 12.65
N SER A 49 -14.96 -7.09 13.14
CA SER A 49 -16.24 -6.63 13.70
C SER A 49 -16.07 -5.75 14.94
N LYS A 50 -15.10 -6.07 15.81
CA LYS A 50 -14.77 -5.25 16.96
C LYS A 50 -14.08 -3.95 16.56
N ASN A 51 -13.24 -3.97 15.52
CA ASN A 51 -12.62 -2.75 15.00
C ASN A 51 -13.67 -1.78 14.44
N PHE A 52 -14.59 -2.26 13.61
CA PHE A 52 -15.65 -1.42 13.04
C PHE A 52 -16.66 -0.94 14.08
N ALA A 53 -16.76 -1.60 15.24
CA ALA A 53 -17.55 -1.14 16.38
C ALA A 53 -16.81 -0.17 17.32
N ASP A 54 -15.48 -0.05 17.22
CA ASP A 54 -14.67 0.88 18.02
C ASP A 54 -14.62 2.26 17.35
N PRO A 55 -15.21 3.32 17.92
CA PRO A 55 -15.15 4.66 17.34
C PRO A 55 -13.71 5.16 17.14
N LEU A 56 -12.79 4.76 18.01
CA LEU A 56 -11.39 5.16 17.94
C LEU A 56 -10.64 4.47 16.80
N PHE A 57 -11.17 3.39 16.23
CA PHE A 57 -10.55 2.71 15.09
C PHE A 57 -10.50 3.63 13.87
N PHE A 58 -11.63 4.26 13.54
CA PHE A 58 -11.70 5.18 12.40
C PHE A 58 -10.86 6.43 12.60
N GLU A 59 -10.83 6.98 13.83
CA GLU A 59 -9.95 8.11 14.17
C GLU A 59 -8.47 7.75 13.95
N ARG A 60 -8.04 6.60 14.47
CA ARG A 60 -6.66 6.12 14.28
C ARG A 60 -6.34 5.89 12.81
N LEU A 61 -7.25 5.29 12.05
CA LEU A 61 -7.07 5.08 10.61
C LEU A 61 -6.94 6.41 9.86
N TYR A 62 -7.84 7.36 10.15
CA TYR A 62 -7.85 8.70 9.58
C TYR A 62 -6.54 9.44 9.87
N SER A 63 -6.12 9.49 11.14
CA SER A 63 -4.86 10.12 11.55
C SER A 63 -3.64 9.44 10.93
N THR A 64 -3.66 8.10 10.81
CA THR A 64 -2.56 7.36 10.18
C THR A 64 -2.44 7.70 8.70
N LEU A 65 -3.55 7.73 7.96
CA LEU A 65 -3.56 8.12 6.54
C LEU A 65 -3.07 9.56 6.34
N ALA A 66 -3.49 10.48 7.21
CA ALA A 66 -3.00 11.87 7.17
C ALA A 66 -1.48 11.93 7.38
N LEU A 67 -0.94 11.23 8.39
CA LEU A 67 0.50 11.11 8.64
C LEU A 67 1.25 10.40 7.50
N TRP A 68 0.56 9.56 6.74
CA TRP A 68 1.07 8.86 5.55
C TRP A 68 0.89 9.66 4.26
N GLY A 69 0.70 10.98 4.39
CA GLY A 69 0.73 11.93 3.29
C GLY A 69 -0.58 12.11 2.56
N MET A 70 -1.71 11.58 3.07
CA MET A 70 -3.03 11.74 2.44
C MET A 70 -3.70 13.08 2.79
N HIS A 71 -3.03 13.93 3.58
CA HIS A 71 -3.48 15.29 3.88
C HIS A 71 -2.33 16.29 3.68
N GLY A 72 -2.14 16.75 2.45
CA GLY A 72 -1.14 17.76 2.11
C GLY A 72 -1.70 19.19 2.11
N THR A 73 -0.81 20.16 2.31
CA THR A 73 -1.15 21.60 2.40
C THR A 73 -1.04 22.34 1.07
N GLY A 74 -0.77 21.66 -0.05
CA GLY A 74 -0.63 22.25 -1.38
C GLY A 74 -1.81 21.96 -2.30
N PRO A 75 -2.03 22.77 -3.36
CA PRO A 75 -3.17 22.63 -4.27
C PRO A 75 -3.20 21.31 -5.03
N GLU A 76 -2.03 20.73 -5.32
CA GLU A 76 -1.89 19.45 -6.03
C GLU A 76 -1.79 18.23 -5.10
N ARG A 77 -1.85 18.44 -3.78
CA ARG A 77 -1.70 17.36 -2.80
C ARG A 77 -3.06 16.77 -2.44
N PRO A 78 -3.12 15.46 -2.12
CA PRO A 78 -4.35 14.86 -1.65
C PRO A 78 -4.81 15.53 -0.36
N LYS A 79 -6.12 15.69 -0.22
CA LYS A 79 -6.75 16.23 0.98
C LYS A 79 -7.79 15.25 1.48
N MET A 80 -7.61 14.74 2.69
CA MET A 80 -8.62 13.90 3.34
C MET A 80 -10.00 14.57 3.33
N ALA A 81 -11.04 13.76 3.14
CA ALA A 81 -12.42 14.17 3.36
C ALA A 81 -12.61 14.59 4.83
N PRO A 82 -13.60 15.43 5.16
CA PRO A 82 -13.99 15.67 6.54
C PRO A 82 -14.21 14.33 7.28
N PHE A 83 -13.82 14.26 8.55
CA PHE A 83 -13.86 13.00 9.31
C PHE A 83 -15.24 12.31 9.32
N PRO A 84 -16.38 13.02 9.46
CA PRO A 84 -17.70 12.40 9.36
C PRO A 84 -17.93 11.70 8.01
N ASP A 85 -17.56 12.35 6.91
CA ASP A 85 -17.72 11.81 5.55
C ASP A 85 -16.80 10.61 5.32
N PHE A 86 -15.55 10.71 5.80
CA PHE A 86 -14.60 9.60 5.79
C PHE A 86 -15.16 8.38 6.52
N ARG A 87 -15.68 8.57 7.74
CA ARG A 87 -16.23 7.49 8.56
C ARG A 87 -17.46 6.87 7.90
N ALA A 88 -18.40 7.70 7.44
CA ALA A 88 -19.60 7.22 6.75
C ALA A 88 -19.23 6.36 5.54
N SER A 89 -18.27 6.81 4.73
CA SER A 89 -17.79 6.02 3.58
C SER A 89 -17.19 4.68 3.98
N MET A 90 -16.42 4.62 5.07
CA MET A 90 -15.88 3.35 5.59
C MET A 90 -17.00 2.40 6.06
N GLU A 91 -18.00 2.93 6.77
CA GLU A 91 -19.12 2.16 7.30
C GLU A 91 -20.03 1.62 6.18
N GLU A 92 -20.35 2.43 5.17
CA GLU A 92 -21.13 2.04 3.98
C GLU A 92 -20.48 0.88 3.20
N ASN A 93 -19.14 0.85 3.19
CA ASN A 93 -18.36 -0.15 2.48
C ASN A 93 -17.90 -1.33 3.37
N SER A 94 -18.28 -1.33 4.65
CA SER A 94 -17.86 -2.34 5.64
C SER A 94 -18.12 -3.78 5.19
N LYS A 95 -19.26 -4.05 4.55
CA LYS A 95 -19.63 -5.38 4.03
C LYS A 95 -18.57 -5.99 3.11
N TYR A 96 -17.89 -5.18 2.28
CA TYR A 96 -16.85 -5.67 1.39
C TYR A 96 -15.58 -6.03 2.17
N PHE A 97 -15.19 -5.23 3.18
CA PHE A 97 -14.10 -5.58 4.08
C PHE A 97 -14.35 -6.90 4.82
N PHE A 98 -15.59 -7.14 5.26
CA PHE A 98 -15.96 -8.40 5.91
C PHE A 98 -15.87 -9.61 4.97
N ARG A 99 -16.29 -9.47 3.71
CA ARG A 99 -16.19 -10.56 2.72
C ARG A 99 -14.75 -10.85 2.30
N LEU A 100 -13.91 -9.82 2.25
CA LEU A 100 -12.48 -9.95 1.95
C LEU A 100 -11.65 -10.42 3.15
N LYS A 101 -12.25 -10.62 4.33
CA LYS A 101 -11.54 -11.09 5.50
C LYS A 101 -10.96 -12.49 5.24
N GLY A 102 -9.64 -12.62 5.45
CA GLY A 102 -8.92 -13.88 5.23
C GLY A 102 -8.48 -14.11 3.78
N ALA A 103 -8.87 -13.22 2.86
CA ALA A 103 -8.28 -13.18 1.52
C ALA A 103 -6.80 -12.75 1.61
N ALA A 104 -6.01 -13.17 0.63
CA ALA A 104 -4.57 -12.96 0.62
C ALA A 104 -4.03 -12.68 -0.78
N LEU A 105 -2.86 -12.05 -0.84
CA LEU A 105 -2.19 -11.61 -2.07
C LEU A 105 -2.12 -12.69 -3.17
N LEU A 106 -1.81 -13.94 -2.80
CA LEU A 106 -1.66 -15.03 -3.76
C LEU A 106 -2.92 -15.33 -4.56
N GLN A 107 -4.11 -14.95 -4.05
CA GLN A 107 -5.35 -15.13 -4.79
C GLN A 107 -5.39 -14.28 -6.07
N PHE A 108 -4.61 -13.20 -6.19
CA PHE A 108 -4.51 -12.41 -7.42
C PHE A 108 -3.77 -13.10 -8.58
N LEU A 109 -3.16 -14.27 -8.37
CA LEU A 109 -2.64 -15.09 -9.47
C LEU A 109 -3.77 -15.64 -10.35
N THR A 110 -4.88 -16.02 -9.72
CA THR A 110 -6.11 -16.50 -10.37
C THR A 110 -7.28 -16.03 -9.52
N PRO A 111 -7.66 -14.73 -9.64
CA PRO A 111 -8.60 -14.12 -8.73
C PRO A 111 -9.99 -14.73 -8.90
N PRO A 112 -10.61 -15.23 -7.82
CA PRO A 112 -12.03 -15.57 -7.84
C PRO A 112 -12.86 -14.35 -8.25
N ALA A 113 -13.94 -14.56 -9.02
CA ALA A 113 -14.81 -13.45 -9.47
C ALA A 113 -15.26 -12.56 -8.30
N GLN A 114 -15.70 -13.18 -7.19
CA GLN A 114 -16.14 -12.45 -6.00
C GLN A 114 -15.02 -11.61 -5.35
N LEU A 115 -13.77 -12.09 -5.36
CA LEU A 115 -12.63 -11.32 -4.85
C LEU A 115 -12.46 -10.04 -5.65
N SER A 116 -12.46 -10.16 -6.99
CA SER A 116 -12.32 -9.03 -7.89
C SER A 116 -13.48 -8.03 -7.71
N GLU A 117 -14.72 -8.52 -7.65
CA GLU A 117 -15.89 -7.67 -7.44
C GLU A 117 -15.83 -6.89 -6.12
N ASP A 118 -15.47 -7.56 -5.02
CA ASP A 118 -15.41 -6.92 -3.71
C ASP A 118 -14.26 -5.91 -3.61
N VAL A 119 -13.11 -6.21 -4.23
CA VAL A 119 -11.99 -5.28 -4.34
C VAL A 119 -12.36 -4.07 -5.20
N SER A 120 -12.95 -4.28 -6.38
CA SER A 120 -13.41 -3.20 -7.26
C SER A 120 -14.44 -2.31 -6.59
N ALA A 121 -15.35 -2.91 -5.82
CA ALA A 121 -16.33 -2.19 -5.03
C ALA A 121 -15.67 -1.31 -3.95
N LEU A 122 -14.65 -1.80 -3.24
CA LEU A 122 -13.90 -0.97 -2.30
C LEU A 122 -13.14 0.16 -3.00
N LEU A 123 -12.44 -0.13 -4.09
CA LEU A 123 -11.66 0.88 -4.82
C LEU A 123 -12.53 2.03 -5.30
N SER A 124 -13.75 1.74 -5.78
CA SER A 124 -14.69 2.73 -6.31
C SER A 124 -15.60 3.36 -5.25
N GLY A 125 -15.93 2.61 -4.19
CA GLY A 125 -16.90 3.01 -3.18
C GLY A 125 -16.31 3.86 -2.06
N LEU A 126 -15.00 3.72 -1.79
CA LEU A 126 -14.32 4.49 -0.75
C LEU A 126 -14.06 5.93 -1.20
N LYS A 127 -14.64 6.88 -0.46
CA LYS A 127 -14.56 8.33 -0.67
C LYS A 127 -13.77 8.98 0.47
N LEU A 128 -12.48 8.62 0.56
CA LEU A 128 -11.63 9.01 1.69
C LEU A 128 -11.00 10.39 1.53
N LEU A 129 -11.00 10.92 0.32
CA LEU A 129 -10.41 12.20 -0.03
C LEU A 129 -11.48 13.19 -0.50
N LYS A 130 -11.28 14.46 -0.16
CA LYS A 130 -11.97 15.60 -0.77
C LYS A 130 -11.42 15.91 -2.17
N CYS A 131 -10.10 15.76 -2.35
CA CYS A 131 -9.44 15.92 -3.64
C CYS A 131 -8.14 15.12 -3.69
N GLY A 132 -7.68 14.86 -4.92
CA GLY A 132 -6.51 14.02 -5.20
C GLY A 132 -6.88 12.55 -5.45
N ASP A 133 -5.84 11.74 -5.58
CA ASP A 133 -5.88 10.38 -6.11
C ASP A 133 -6.46 9.36 -5.12
N SER A 134 -7.63 8.81 -5.45
CA SER A 134 -8.34 7.83 -4.64
C SER A 134 -7.59 6.52 -4.49
N LEU A 135 -6.95 6.01 -5.55
CA LEU A 135 -6.25 4.72 -5.53
C LEU A 135 -5.23 4.64 -4.39
N THR A 136 -4.42 5.68 -4.22
CA THR A 136 -3.38 5.70 -3.17
C THR A 136 -3.99 5.69 -1.77
N ALA A 137 -5.02 6.50 -1.52
CA ALA A 137 -5.67 6.55 -0.21
C ALA A 137 -6.45 5.26 0.09
N ASN A 138 -7.21 4.77 -0.88
CA ASN A 138 -8.07 3.59 -0.75
C ASN A 138 -7.23 2.34 -0.51
N THR A 139 -6.14 2.14 -1.27
CA THR A 139 -5.27 0.97 -1.09
C THR A 139 -4.48 1.00 0.21
N LYS A 140 -4.06 2.18 0.70
CA LYS A 140 -3.49 2.33 2.05
C LYS A 140 -4.52 2.00 3.13
N ALA A 141 -5.74 2.50 3.03
CA ALA A 141 -6.82 2.18 3.96
C ALA A 141 -7.12 0.66 3.96
N MET A 142 -7.20 0.06 2.78
CA MET A 142 -7.36 -1.38 2.62
C MET A 142 -6.19 -2.15 3.24
N HIS A 143 -4.94 -1.70 3.07
CA HIS A 143 -3.78 -2.34 3.68
C HIS A 143 -3.84 -2.35 5.21
N PHE A 144 -4.31 -1.27 5.83
CA PHE A 144 -4.47 -1.20 7.29
C PHE A 144 -5.50 -2.19 7.84
N ILE A 145 -6.51 -2.55 7.03
CA ILE A 145 -7.61 -3.43 7.42
C ILE A 145 -7.36 -4.88 6.98
N LEU A 146 -6.78 -5.06 5.80
CA LEU A 146 -6.56 -6.33 5.10
C LEU A 146 -5.08 -6.46 4.69
N PRO A 147 -4.13 -6.49 5.65
CA PRO A 147 -2.70 -6.41 5.35
C PRO A 147 -2.17 -7.58 4.51
N GLU A 148 -2.81 -8.76 4.59
CA GLU A 148 -2.45 -9.94 3.79
C GLU A 148 -2.92 -9.86 2.33
N LEU A 149 -3.94 -9.05 2.05
CA LEU A 149 -4.53 -8.90 0.72
C LEU A 149 -4.03 -7.63 0.02
N ALA A 150 -4.14 -6.49 0.70
CA ALA A 150 -4.02 -5.19 0.07
C ALA A 150 -2.60 -4.63 0.13
N LEU A 151 -2.18 -4.10 -1.01
CA LEU A 151 -0.91 -3.41 -1.19
C LEU A 151 -1.05 -1.96 -0.74
N PRO A 152 -0.16 -1.41 0.11
CA PRO A 152 -0.19 0.03 0.44
C PRO A 152 0.44 0.84 -0.70
N MET A 153 -0.29 1.04 -1.81
CA MET A 153 0.26 1.73 -2.97
C MET A 153 0.62 3.18 -2.65
N ASP A 154 1.72 3.65 -3.23
CA ASP A 154 2.18 5.02 -3.13
C ASP A 154 2.63 5.56 -4.48
N ARG A 155 2.23 6.80 -4.81
CA ARG A 155 2.64 7.44 -6.06
C ARG A 155 4.15 7.54 -6.19
N SER A 156 4.83 7.87 -5.09
CA SER A 156 6.26 8.14 -5.05
C SER A 156 7.10 6.87 -5.11
N TYR A 157 6.53 5.69 -4.91
CA TYR A 157 7.29 4.44 -4.85
C TYR A 157 6.68 3.38 -5.76
N THR A 158 5.48 2.93 -5.42
CA THR A 158 4.84 1.77 -6.04
C THR A 158 4.35 2.09 -7.45
N LEU A 159 3.71 3.24 -7.67
CA LEU A 159 3.25 3.62 -9.02
C LEU A 159 4.41 4.00 -9.95
N TRP A 160 5.41 4.70 -9.40
CA TRP A 160 6.64 5.04 -10.11
C TRP A 160 7.29 3.81 -10.77
N LEU A 161 7.27 2.66 -10.09
CA LEU A 161 7.86 1.42 -10.60
C LEU A 161 7.27 0.99 -11.95
N PHE A 162 5.99 1.23 -12.17
CA PHE A 162 5.31 0.79 -13.39
C PHE A 162 5.44 1.82 -14.52
N GLY A 163 6.05 2.99 -14.28
CA GLY A 163 6.23 4.04 -15.29
C GLY A 163 4.92 4.58 -15.85
N GLU A 164 3.80 4.29 -15.18
CA GLU A 164 2.48 4.69 -15.63
C GLU A 164 2.15 6.08 -15.13
N GLN A 165 1.53 6.88 -16.00
CA GLN A 165 0.83 8.08 -15.57
C GLN A 165 -0.29 7.66 -14.62
N TYR A 166 -0.59 8.50 -13.64
CA TYR A 166 -1.69 8.20 -12.73
C TYR A 166 -2.99 8.03 -13.55
N PRO A 167 -3.77 6.97 -13.29
CA PRO A 167 -4.97 6.69 -14.06
C PRO A 167 -5.97 7.83 -13.98
N ALA A 168 -6.42 8.30 -15.13
CA ALA A 168 -7.36 9.42 -15.21
C ALA A 168 -8.82 9.01 -14.93
N THR A 169 -9.10 7.72 -14.80
CA THR A 169 -10.47 7.19 -14.64
C THR A 169 -10.55 6.17 -13.50
N PRO A 170 -11.72 6.01 -12.86
CA PRO A 170 -11.93 4.97 -11.84
C PRO A 170 -11.64 3.56 -12.37
N GLN A 171 -11.98 3.27 -13.63
CA GLN A 171 -11.65 1.98 -14.24
C GLN A 171 -10.13 1.80 -14.37
N GLY A 172 -9.41 2.84 -14.79
CA GLY A 172 -7.95 2.81 -14.83
C GLY A 172 -7.31 2.60 -13.45
N GLU A 173 -7.91 3.14 -12.38
CA GLU A 173 -7.45 2.87 -11.00
C GLU A 173 -7.59 1.39 -10.63
N GLN A 174 -8.71 0.76 -11.00
CA GLN A 174 -8.91 -0.67 -10.77
C GLN A 174 -7.94 -1.52 -11.60
N ASP A 175 -7.81 -1.22 -12.89
CA ASP A 175 -6.91 -1.96 -13.78
C ASP A 175 -5.46 -1.90 -13.29
N MET A 176 -5.03 -0.71 -12.87
CA MET A 176 -3.72 -0.50 -12.23
C MET A 176 -3.59 -1.30 -10.94
N PHE A 177 -4.61 -1.30 -10.08
CA PHE A 177 -4.61 -2.09 -8.86
C PHE A 177 -4.38 -3.58 -9.16
N PHE A 178 -5.20 -4.18 -10.02
CA PHE A 178 -5.12 -5.61 -10.32
C PHE A 178 -3.83 -5.99 -11.02
N LYS A 179 -3.33 -5.13 -11.92
CA LYS A 179 -2.03 -5.32 -12.57
C LYS A 179 -0.91 -5.42 -11.54
N MET A 180 -0.87 -4.49 -10.58
CA MET A 180 0.16 -4.48 -9.54
C MET A 180 -0.05 -5.62 -8.54
N ALA A 181 -1.28 -5.90 -8.11
CA ALA A 181 -1.60 -7.01 -7.22
C ALA A 181 -1.13 -8.35 -7.80
N LYS A 182 -1.37 -8.58 -9.09
CA LYS A 182 -0.87 -9.74 -9.81
C LYS A 182 0.65 -9.78 -9.86
N TRP A 183 1.32 -8.66 -10.13
CA TRP A 183 2.79 -8.60 -10.12
C TRP A 183 3.36 -8.92 -8.74
N PHE A 184 2.82 -8.32 -7.67
CA PHE A 184 3.22 -8.61 -6.28
C PHE A 184 3.03 -10.11 -5.97
N ALA A 185 1.92 -10.71 -6.40
CA ALA A 185 1.66 -12.13 -6.20
C ALA A 185 2.67 -13.02 -6.96
N CYS A 186 2.98 -12.67 -8.22
CA CYS A 186 4.01 -13.36 -9.01
C CYS A 186 5.39 -13.29 -8.33
N GLU A 187 5.79 -12.11 -7.85
CA GLU A 187 7.06 -11.93 -7.14
C GLU A 187 7.10 -12.70 -5.82
N ALA A 188 5.99 -12.72 -5.08
CA ALA A 188 5.87 -13.49 -3.85
C ALA A 188 6.11 -14.98 -4.07
N VAL A 189 5.59 -15.54 -5.16
CA VAL A 189 5.82 -16.95 -5.55
C VAL A 189 7.24 -17.14 -6.07
N ARG A 190 7.66 -16.34 -7.05
CA ARG A 190 8.97 -16.46 -7.72
C ARG A 190 10.13 -16.40 -6.74
N LEU A 191 10.02 -15.54 -5.73
CA LEU A 191 11.04 -15.33 -4.71
C LEU A 191 10.78 -16.11 -3.42
N ASN A 192 9.73 -16.94 -3.39
CA ASN A 192 9.35 -17.76 -2.24
C ASN A 192 9.27 -16.95 -0.93
N LEU A 193 8.57 -15.81 -0.96
CA LEU A 193 8.57 -14.83 0.13
C LEU A 193 7.81 -15.29 1.37
N TYR A 194 6.89 -16.24 1.23
CA TYR A 194 6.16 -16.82 2.36
C TYR A 194 7.01 -17.81 3.16
N LYS A 195 8.05 -18.38 2.56
CA LYS A 195 8.96 -19.29 3.28
C LYS A 195 9.67 -18.52 4.38
N ASP A 196 9.58 -19.03 5.61
CA ASP A 196 10.22 -18.49 6.82
C ASP A 196 9.87 -17.01 7.10
N PHE A 197 8.78 -16.49 6.54
CA PHE A 197 8.35 -15.12 6.77
C PHE A 197 7.96 -14.92 8.23
N LYS A 198 8.61 -13.95 8.89
CA LYS A 198 8.33 -13.56 10.27
C LYS A 198 7.74 -12.15 10.28
N PRO A 199 6.43 -12.01 10.53
CA PRO A 199 5.80 -10.70 10.67
C PRO A 199 6.49 -9.85 11.73
N SER A 200 6.58 -8.55 11.48
CA SER A 200 7.03 -7.55 12.45
C SER A 200 6.13 -6.32 12.41
N PRO A 201 6.15 -5.44 13.43
CA PRO A 201 5.28 -4.25 13.45
C PRO A 201 5.40 -3.32 12.24
N MET A 202 6.56 -3.33 11.55
CA MET A 202 6.82 -2.52 10.34
C MET A 202 6.75 -3.33 9.04
N GLN A 203 6.44 -4.62 9.15
CA GLN A 203 6.33 -5.56 8.03
C GLN A 203 5.39 -6.71 8.46
N PRO A 204 4.08 -6.43 8.58
CA PRO A 204 3.13 -7.41 9.08
C PRO A 204 2.86 -8.54 8.07
N SER A 205 3.10 -8.28 6.78
CA SER A 205 2.63 -9.13 5.69
C SER A 205 3.59 -9.13 4.50
N VAL A 206 3.43 -10.10 3.60
CA VAL A 206 4.20 -10.18 2.34
C VAL A 206 3.92 -8.97 1.42
N PRO A 207 2.67 -8.47 1.25
CA PRO A 207 2.43 -7.19 0.59
C PRO A 207 3.31 -6.05 1.10
N LYS A 208 3.44 -5.89 2.43
CA LYS A 208 4.28 -4.84 3.00
C LYS A 208 5.77 -5.09 2.81
N LEU A 209 6.21 -6.35 2.86
CA LEU A 209 7.60 -6.73 2.58
C LEU A 209 8.02 -6.26 1.18
N ILE A 210 7.21 -6.52 0.17
CA ILE A 210 7.48 -6.10 -1.21
C ILE A 210 7.45 -4.56 -1.32
N ASP A 211 6.47 -3.89 -0.70
CA ASP A 211 6.39 -2.42 -0.69
C ASP A 211 7.62 -1.77 -0.04
N ASN A 212 8.06 -2.28 1.12
CA ASN A 212 9.30 -1.85 1.76
C ASN A 212 10.51 -2.05 0.85
N ALA A 213 10.55 -3.15 0.08
CA ALA A 213 11.63 -3.40 -0.86
C ALA A 213 11.65 -2.39 -2.01
N ILE A 214 10.49 -2.03 -2.55
CA ILE A 214 10.39 -0.98 -3.59
C ILE A 214 10.85 0.37 -3.03
N MET A 215 10.41 0.72 -1.82
CA MET A 215 10.85 1.95 -1.15
C MET A 215 12.37 1.99 -0.96
N GLY A 216 12.94 0.89 -0.46
CA GLY A 216 14.38 0.76 -0.23
C GLY A 216 15.19 0.78 -1.51
N TYR A 217 14.74 0.09 -2.55
CA TYR A 217 15.36 0.09 -3.87
C TYR A 217 15.44 1.51 -4.43
N LYS A 218 14.30 2.21 -4.47
CA LYS A 218 14.22 3.58 -4.98
C LYS A 218 15.17 4.51 -4.21
N GLN A 219 15.26 4.35 -2.89
CA GLN A 219 16.15 5.16 -2.07
C GLN A 219 17.63 4.92 -2.39
N VAL A 220 18.05 3.65 -2.48
CA VAL A 220 19.46 3.30 -2.70
C VAL A 220 19.90 3.65 -4.10
N VAL A 221 19.10 3.29 -5.11
CA VAL A 221 19.48 3.47 -6.52
C VAL A 221 19.42 4.95 -6.92
N LEU A 222 18.39 5.69 -6.54
CA LEU A 222 18.32 7.12 -6.91
C LEU A 222 19.29 7.98 -6.12
N HIS A 223 19.56 7.71 -4.83
CA HIS A 223 20.62 8.44 -4.13
C HIS A 223 22.00 8.10 -4.67
N GLY A 224 22.28 6.84 -5.01
CA GLY A 224 23.55 6.44 -5.62
C GLY A 224 23.81 7.18 -6.93
N GLN A 225 22.80 7.26 -7.81
CA GLN A 225 22.89 8.01 -9.07
C GLN A 225 23.08 9.51 -8.86
N LEU A 226 22.40 10.11 -7.88
CA LEU A 226 22.57 11.54 -7.55
C LEU A 226 23.98 11.87 -7.05
N GLU A 227 24.57 11.02 -6.20
CA GLU A 227 25.94 11.22 -5.71
C GLU A 227 26.98 11.01 -6.81
N GLU A 228 26.73 10.09 -7.74
CA GLU A 228 27.60 9.88 -8.91
C GLU A 228 27.55 11.05 -9.90
N MET A 229 26.37 11.63 -10.12
CA MET A 229 26.20 12.84 -10.94
C MET A 229 26.88 14.06 -10.32
N LYS A 230 26.82 14.23 -8.99
CA LYS A 230 27.54 15.32 -8.30
C LYS A 230 29.05 15.22 -8.48
N LYS A 231 29.61 14.01 -8.45
CA LYS A 231 31.04 13.76 -8.69
C LYS A 231 31.51 14.10 -10.11
N HIS A 232 30.60 14.18 -11.08
CA HIS A 232 30.91 14.57 -12.47
C HIS A 232 30.68 16.06 -12.74
N LEU A 233 30.15 16.79 -11.76
CA LEU A 233 29.91 18.23 -11.81
C LEU A 233 30.92 19.04 -10.98
N GLU A 234 31.79 18.36 -10.23
CA GLU A 234 32.98 18.90 -9.55
C GLU A 234 34.25 18.65 -10.37
#